data_AF-A0A659PAM6-F1
#
_entry.id   AF-A0A659PAM6-F1
#
_cell.length_a   1.000
_cell.length_b   1.000
_cell.length_c   1.000
_cell.angle_alpha   90.00
_cell.angle_beta   90.00
_cell.angle_gamma   90.00
#
_symmetry.space_group_name_H-M   'P 1'
#
loop_
_entity.id
_entity.type
_entity.pdbx_description
1 polymer ?
#
loop_
_entity_poly.entity_id
_entity_poly.type
_entity_poly.pdbx_seq_one_letter_code
_entity_poly.pdbx_strand_id
1 'polypeptide(L)'
;MTTAHSAPRDNSDKPVIWTVSVTRLFELFRDISLEFDHLATITPIQLGFEKAVTYIRKKLATERCDAIIAAGSNGAYLKSRLSIPVILIKPSGFDVLQALAKAGKLTSSIGIVTYQESIPALLAFQKTFHLRLEQRSYVTEEDARGQINELKANGIEAVVGAGLITDLAEEAGMTAIFIYSAATVRQAFHDALDMTRLTRRQRVDYPSGKGLQTRYELGDIRGQSPQMEQLRQTITLYARSRAAVLIQGETGTGKELAAQAIHQTFFHRQPHR
;
A
#
# COMPACT_ATOMS: atom_id res chain seq x y z
N MET A 1 40.51 -23.75 17.64
CA MET A 1 39.89 -23.61 16.32
C MET A 1 38.59 -24.40 16.35
N THR A 2 37.46 -23.72 16.46
CA THR A 2 36.14 -24.37 16.46
C THR A 2 35.25 -23.50 15.56
N THR A 3 35.18 -23.91 14.30
CA THR A 3 34.33 -23.31 13.27
C THR A 3 32.88 -23.60 13.61
N ALA A 4 32.14 -22.58 14.04
CA ALA A 4 30.70 -22.64 14.16
C ALA A 4 30.10 -22.66 12.74
N HIS A 5 29.60 -23.82 12.32
CA HIS A 5 28.73 -23.94 11.16
C HIS A 5 27.41 -23.22 11.48
N SER A 6 27.17 -22.08 10.84
CA SER A 6 25.85 -21.46 10.82
C SER A 6 24.89 -22.34 10.00
N ALA A 7 23.88 -22.87 10.67
CA ALA A 7 22.74 -23.53 10.01
C ALA A 7 22.10 -22.58 8.97
N PRO A 8 21.55 -23.11 7.85
CA PRO A 8 20.91 -22.27 6.85
C PRO A 8 19.71 -21.57 7.49
N ARG A 9 19.66 -20.22 7.39
CA ARG A 9 18.50 -19.44 7.83
C ARG A 9 17.29 -19.91 7.04
N ASP A 10 16.32 -20.44 7.77
CA ASP A 10 15.06 -20.93 7.23
C ASP A 10 14.38 -19.83 6.38
N ASN A 11 14.00 -20.18 5.14
CA ASN A 11 13.41 -19.25 4.16
C ASN A 11 11.99 -18.78 4.59
N SER A 12 11.50 -19.27 5.73
CA SER A 12 10.19 -19.00 6.33
C SER A 12 10.04 -17.59 6.94
N ASP A 13 11.12 -16.83 7.10
CA ASP A 13 11.10 -15.51 7.75
C ASP A 13 11.18 -14.32 6.77
N LYS A 14 11.25 -14.54 5.46
CA LYS A 14 11.24 -13.42 4.49
C LYS A 14 9.84 -12.78 4.41
N PRO A 15 9.72 -11.45 4.32
CA PRO A 15 8.46 -10.80 3.96
C PRO A 15 7.92 -11.34 2.63
N VAL A 16 6.62 -11.59 2.56
CA VAL A 16 5.94 -11.99 1.32
C VAL A 16 5.29 -10.77 0.69
N ILE A 17 5.78 -10.38 -0.48
CA ILE A 17 5.34 -9.20 -1.20
C ILE A 17 4.69 -9.62 -2.52
N TRP A 18 3.49 -9.13 -2.79
CA TRP A 18 2.84 -9.33 -4.08
C TRP A 18 2.90 -8.05 -4.90
N THR A 19 3.49 -8.12 -6.10
CA THR A 19 3.44 -6.99 -7.04
C THR A 19 2.20 -7.16 -7.93
N VAL A 20 1.39 -6.11 -8.05
CA VAL A 20 0.13 -6.18 -8.82
C VAL A 20 0.12 -5.09 -9.87
N SER A 21 0.16 -5.52 -11.13
CA SER A 21 0.24 -4.61 -12.28
C SER A 21 -0.30 -5.26 -13.54
N VAL A 22 -0.51 -4.44 -14.55
CA VAL A 22 -0.76 -4.86 -15.92
C VAL A 22 0.30 -4.22 -16.82
N THR A 23 0.49 -4.75 -18.02
CA THR A 23 1.35 -4.19 -19.10
C THR A 23 2.76 -3.76 -18.65
N ARG A 24 3.16 -2.49 -18.85
CA ARG A 24 4.55 -2.02 -18.73
C ARG A 24 5.10 -2.01 -17.31
N LEU A 25 4.24 -1.76 -16.33
CA LEU A 25 4.65 -1.78 -14.93
C LEU A 25 5.03 -3.20 -14.49
N PHE A 26 4.43 -4.22 -15.11
CA PHE A 26 4.76 -5.62 -14.81
C PHE A 26 6.19 -5.96 -15.18
N GLU A 27 6.63 -5.55 -16.38
CA GLU A 27 8.01 -5.73 -16.82
C GLU A 27 8.99 -5.00 -15.90
N LEU A 28 8.68 -3.74 -15.56
CA LEU A 28 9.51 -2.97 -14.62
C LEU A 28 9.55 -3.60 -13.22
N PHE A 29 8.45 -4.15 -12.73
CA PHE A 29 8.45 -4.90 -11.47
C PHE A 29 9.28 -6.17 -11.55
N ARG A 30 9.21 -6.92 -12.66
CA ARG A 30 9.98 -8.14 -12.85
C ARG A 30 11.48 -7.83 -12.80
N ASP A 31 11.91 -6.81 -13.54
CA ASP A 31 13.32 -6.43 -13.60
C ASP A 31 13.85 -5.98 -12.23
N ILE A 32 13.09 -5.14 -11.51
CA ILE A 32 13.49 -4.65 -10.19
C ILE A 32 13.36 -5.73 -9.11
N SER A 33 12.41 -6.67 -9.21
CA SER A 33 12.23 -7.71 -8.18
C SER A 33 13.47 -8.57 -7.97
N LEU A 34 14.27 -8.78 -9.02
CA LEU A 34 15.54 -9.53 -8.96
C LEU A 34 16.53 -8.92 -7.96
N GLU A 35 16.51 -7.60 -7.79
CA GLU A 35 17.35 -6.90 -6.82
C GLU A 35 16.94 -7.21 -5.37
N PHE A 36 15.71 -7.69 -5.12
CA PHE A 36 15.11 -7.86 -3.80
C PHE A 36 14.80 -9.32 -3.42
N ASP A 37 15.01 -10.30 -4.30
CA ASP A 37 14.74 -11.74 -4.05
C ASP A 37 15.47 -12.30 -2.81
N HIS A 38 16.63 -11.72 -2.49
CA HIS A 38 17.38 -12.08 -1.31
C HIS A 38 16.76 -11.53 -0.01
N LEU A 39 15.91 -10.51 -0.09
CA LEU A 39 15.29 -9.81 1.03
C LEU A 39 13.81 -10.16 1.25
N ALA A 40 13.06 -10.51 0.20
CA ALA A 40 11.65 -10.85 0.25
C ALA A 40 11.29 -11.99 -0.72
N THR A 41 10.20 -12.70 -0.41
CA THR A 41 9.55 -13.60 -1.36
C THR A 41 8.57 -12.79 -2.19
N ILE A 42 8.90 -12.57 -3.47
CA ILE A 42 8.13 -11.70 -4.35
C ILE A 42 7.29 -12.56 -5.30
N THR A 43 5.99 -12.30 -5.39
CA THR A 43 5.09 -12.98 -6.35
C THR A 43 4.43 -11.96 -7.26
N PRO A 44 4.69 -12.01 -8.58
CA PRO A 44 4.06 -11.10 -9.51
C PRO A 44 2.64 -11.57 -9.86
N ILE A 45 1.69 -10.63 -9.86
CA ILE A 45 0.29 -10.84 -10.23
C ILE A 45 -0.05 -9.89 -11.37
N GLN A 46 -0.19 -10.47 -12.57
CA GLN A 46 -0.50 -9.72 -13.79
C GLN A 46 -2.02 -9.54 -13.99
N LEU A 47 -2.68 -8.92 -13.02
CA LEU A 47 -4.14 -8.69 -13.05
C LEU A 47 -4.46 -7.25 -12.63
N GLY A 48 -5.60 -6.75 -13.12
CA GLY A 48 -6.13 -5.43 -12.77
C GLY A 48 -7.52 -5.48 -12.14
N PHE A 49 -7.84 -4.43 -11.38
CA PHE A 49 -9.16 -4.09 -10.85
C PHE A 49 -9.86 -5.27 -10.16
N GLU A 50 -11.11 -5.54 -10.51
CA GLU A 50 -11.94 -6.57 -9.85
C GLU A 50 -11.37 -7.98 -10.00
N LYS A 51 -10.77 -8.29 -11.17
CA LYS A 51 -10.12 -9.58 -11.40
C LYS A 51 -8.95 -9.80 -10.44
N ALA A 52 -8.16 -8.74 -10.20
CA ALA A 52 -7.07 -8.78 -9.23
C ALA A 52 -7.59 -8.96 -7.80
N VAL A 53 -8.61 -8.20 -7.38
CA VAL A 53 -9.20 -8.33 -6.03
C VAL A 53 -9.73 -9.74 -5.78
N THR A 54 -10.50 -10.29 -6.72
CA THR A 54 -11.07 -11.64 -6.62
C THR A 54 -9.97 -12.69 -6.49
N TYR A 55 -8.94 -12.60 -7.34
CA TYR A 55 -7.80 -13.52 -7.30
C TYR A 55 -7.02 -13.41 -5.98
N ILE A 56 -6.69 -12.19 -5.54
CA ILE A 56 -5.94 -11.91 -4.32
C ILE A 56 -6.68 -12.42 -3.09
N ARG A 57 -8.00 -12.21 -3.00
CA ARG A 57 -8.81 -12.75 -1.89
C ARG A 57 -8.79 -14.26 -1.82
N LYS A 58 -8.88 -14.93 -2.98
CA LYS A 58 -8.77 -16.39 -3.05
C LYS A 58 -7.38 -16.86 -2.61
N LYS A 59 -6.31 -16.19 -3.07
CA LYS A 59 -4.93 -16.52 -2.73
C LYS A 59 -4.65 -16.29 -1.23
N LEU A 60 -5.20 -15.24 -0.64
CA LEU A 60 -5.10 -14.95 0.80
C LEU A 60 -5.70 -16.02 1.70
N ALA A 61 -6.65 -16.82 1.22
CA ALA A 61 -7.24 -17.90 1.99
C ALA A 61 -6.23 -19.03 2.27
N THR A 62 -5.20 -19.16 1.43
CA THR A 62 -4.21 -20.25 1.49
C THR A 62 -2.78 -19.76 1.69
N GLU A 63 -2.48 -18.51 1.36
CA GLU A 63 -1.13 -17.96 1.36
C GLU A 63 -1.06 -16.66 2.16
N ARG A 64 0.07 -16.48 2.86
CA ARG A 64 0.40 -15.24 3.54
C ARG A 64 0.81 -14.18 2.53
N CYS A 65 0.36 -12.94 2.74
CA CYS A 65 0.88 -11.75 2.08
C CYS A 65 1.09 -10.67 3.14
N ASP A 66 2.28 -10.09 3.20
CA ASP A 66 2.59 -9.02 4.15
C ASP A 66 2.32 -7.63 3.55
N ALA A 67 2.51 -7.48 2.24
CA ALA A 67 2.35 -6.22 1.53
C ALA A 67 2.08 -6.43 0.04
N ILE A 68 1.30 -5.51 -0.54
CA ILE A 68 1.09 -5.42 -1.98
C ILE A 68 1.75 -4.15 -2.51
N ILE A 69 2.47 -4.24 -3.62
CA ILE A 69 2.98 -3.07 -4.35
C ILE A 69 2.19 -2.93 -5.65
N ALA A 70 1.58 -1.76 -5.87
CA ALA A 70 0.79 -1.45 -7.05
C ALA A 70 0.87 0.05 -7.39
N ALA A 71 0.44 0.45 -8.59
CA ALA A 71 0.49 1.85 -9.01
C ALA A 71 -0.82 2.32 -9.65
N GLY A 72 -0.95 3.65 -9.76
CA GLY A 72 -2.01 4.32 -10.52
C GLY A 72 -3.42 3.95 -10.07
N SER A 73 -4.35 3.95 -11.03
CA SER A 73 -5.76 3.64 -10.80
C SER A 73 -5.97 2.23 -10.24
N ASN A 74 -5.21 1.24 -10.71
CA ASN A 74 -5.28 -0.13 -10.21
C ASN A 74 -4.87 -0.21 -8.74
N GLY A 75 -3.75 0.40 -8.36
CA GLY A 75 -3.29 0.40 -6.97
C GLY A 75 -4.28 1.09 -6.02
N ALA A 76 -4.87 2.22 -6.43
CA ALA A 76 -5.91 2.90 -5.66
C ALA A 76 -7.16 2.02 -5.50
N TYR A 77 -7.55 1.31 -6.57
CA TYR A 77 -8.66 0.35 -6.54
C TYR A 77 -8.42 -0.79 -5.55
N LEU A 78 -7.23 -1.38 -5.55
CA LEU A 78 -6.83 -2.44 -4.62
C LEU A 78 -6.81 -1.95 -3.17
N LYS A 79 -6.21 -0.77 -2.93
CA LYS A 79 -6.06 -0.19 -1.58
C LYS A 79 -7.39 0.06 -0.87
N SER A 80 -8.45 0.36 -1.62
CA SER A 80 -9.80 0.58 -1.07
C SER A 80 -10.59 -0.71 -0.78
N ARG A 81 -10.13 -1.88 -1.26
CA ARG A 81 -10.90 -3.15 -1.26
C ARG A 81 -10.20 -4.31 -0.56
N LEU A 82 -8.94 -4.15 -0.21
CA LEU A 82 -8.10 -5.15 0.44
C LEU A 82 -7.68 -4.67 1.83
N SER A 83 -7.61 -5.59 2.78
CA SER A 83 -7.13 -5.35 4.14
C SER A 83 -5.61 -5.47 4.28
N ILE A 84 -4.93 -6.11 3.31
CA ILE A 84 -3.46 -6.13 3.26
C ILE A 84 -2.96 -4.70 2.98
N PRO A 85 -1.86 -4.24 3.59
CA PRO A 85 -1.21 -2.99 3.22
C PRO A 85 -0.88 -2.93 1.72
N VAL A 86 -1.40 -1.90 1.05
CA VAL A 86 -1.09 -1.61 -0.36
C VAL A 86 -0.19 -0.39 -0.43
N ILE A 87 1.08 -0.60 -0.82
CA ILE A 87 2.05 0.43 -1.14
C ILE A 87 1.73 0.93 -2.54
N LEU A 88 1.19 2.15 -2.59
CA LEU A 88 0.81 2.80 -3.83
C LEU A 88 1.98 3.61 -4.39
N ILE A 89 2.45 3.22 -5.57
CA ILE A 89 3.48 3.97 -6.30
C ILE A 89 2.82 5.20 -6.93
N LYS A 90 3.32 6.36 -6.52
CA LYS A 90 3.00 7.66 -7.12
C LYS A 90 4.19 8.13 -7.95
N PRO A 91 3.97 8.69 -9.14
CA PRO A 91 5.06 9.31 -9.90
C PRO A 91 5.61 10.49 -9.10
N SER A 92 6.93 10.55 -8.96
CA SER A 92 7.62 11.68 -8.34
C SER A 92 7.80 12.83 -9.34
N GLY A 93 8.09 14.04 -8.84
CA GLY A 93 8.42 15.16 -9.71
C GLY A 93 9.65 14.88 -10.59
N PHE A 94 10.62 14.12 -10.08
CA PHE A 94 11.79 13.72 -10.86
C PHE A 94 11.44 12.75 -11.98
N ASP A 95 10.55 11.79 -11.73
CA ASP A 95 10.08 10.85 -12.76
C ASP A 95 9.40 11.58 -13.91
N VAL A 96 8.54 12.53 -13.56
CA VAL A 96 7.83 13.39 -14.50
C VAL A 96 8.83 14.19 -15.33
N LEU A 97 9.81 14.84 -14.69
CA LEU A 97 10.83 15.61 -15.41
C LEU A 97 11.67 14.72 -16.34
N GLN A 98 12.03 13.51 -15.91
CA GLN A 98 12.77 12.56 -16.74
C GLN A 98 11.93 12.09 -17.94
N ALA A 99 10.64 11.81 -17.73
CA ALA A 99 9.71 11.44 -18.78
C ALA A 99 9.51 12.59 -19.78
N LEU A 100 9.36 13.82 -19.30
CA LEU A 100 9.27 15.02 -20.15
C LEU A 100 10.58 15.29 -20.90
N ALA A 101 11.74 15.10 -20.27
CA ALA A 101 13.03 15.23 -20.95
C ALA A 101 13.21 14.17 -22.04
N LYS A 102 12.69 12.95 -21.83
CA LYS A 102 12.66 11.90 -22.87
C LYS A 102 11.70 12.28 -24.00
N ALA A 103 10.53 12.85 -23.67
CA ALA A 103 9.55 13.33 -24.64
C ALA A 103 10.08 14.49 -25.49
N GLY A 104 10.73 15.46 -24.85
CA GLY A 104 11.28 16.66 -25.47
C GLY A 104 12.39 16.40 -26.50
N LYS A 105 13.03 15.22 -26.44
CA LYS A 105 13.97 14.77 -27.49
C LYS A 105 13.27 14.34 -28.79
N LEU A 106 11.98 14.03 -28.70
CA LEU A 106 11.18 13.50 -29.80
C LEU A 106 10.23 14.55 -30.37
N THR A 107 9.61 15.35 -29.49
CA THR A 107 8.64 16.38 -29.87
C THR A 107 8.54 17.49 -28.83
N SER A 108 8.13 18.68 -29.27
CA SER A 108 7.77 19.80 -28.39
C SER A 108 6.29 19.82 -27.96
N SER A 109 5.45 18.95 -28.52
CA SER A 109 4.00 18.89 -28.26
C SER A 109 3.65 17.69 -27.38
N ILE A 110 3.57 17.92 -26.06
CA ILE A 110 3.54 16.86 -25.06
C ILE A 110 2.26 16.95 -24.23
N GLY A 111 1.57 15.81 -24.07
CA GLY A 111 0.48 15.63 -23.11
C GLY A 111 0.97 14.85 -21.89
N ILE A 112 0.45 15.16 -20.72
CA ILE A 112 0.59 14.31 -19.53
C ILE A 112 -0.79 13.98 -18.98
N VAL A 113 -1.05 12.70 -18.75
CA VAL A 113 -2.33 12.23 -18.23
C VAL A 113 -2.11 11.37 -16.98
N THR A 114 -2.70 11.79 -15.87
CA THR A 114 -2.52 11.17 -14.54
C THR A 114 -3.85 10.75 -13.93
N TYR A 115 -3.83 9.79 -13.02
CA TYR A 115 -5.05 9.34 -12.34
C TYR A 115 -5.48 10.33 -11.26
N GLN A 116 -6.78 10.68 -11.23
CA GLN A 116 -7.48 11.58 -10.31
C GLN A 116 -7.04 13.06 -10.34
N GLU A 117 -5.75 13.35 -10.23
CA GLU A 117 -5.24 14.71 -10.07
C GLU A 117 -4.17 15.00 -11.13
N SER A 118 -4.16 16.24 -11.64
CA SER A 118 -3.02 16.77 -12.39
C SER A 118 -1.85 17.10 -11.45
N ILE A 119 -0.71 17.54 -11.98
CA ILE A 119 0.48 17.83 -11.16
C ILE A 119 0.64 19.35 -11.04
N PRO A 120 0.20 19.99 -9.95
CA PRO A 120 0.19 21.46 -9.86
C PRO A 120 1.57 22.09 -10.07
N ALA A 121 2.62 21.42 -9.62
CA ALA A 121 4.00 21.86 -9.80
C ALA A 121 4.41 22.02 -11.28
N LEU A 122 3.79 21.24 -12.20
CA LEU A 122 4.06 21.35 -13.63
C LEU A 122 3.46 22.62 -14.24
N LEU A 123 2.43 23.23 -13.65
CA LEU A 123 1.88 24.49 -14.17
C LEU A 123 2.90 25.64 -14.03
N ALA A 124 3.63 25.68 -12.92
CA ALA A 124 4.72 26.63 -12.74
C ALA A 124 5.86 26.35 -13.73
N PHE A 125 6.23 25.08 -13.88
CA PHE A 125 7.27 24.64 -14.81
C PHE A 125 6.94 25.02 -16.27
N GLN A 126 5.71 24.78 -16.71
CA GLN A 126 5.24 25.15 -18.04
C GLN A 126 5.42 26.65 -18.34
N LYS A 127 5.07 27.51 -17.37
CA LYS A 127 5.22 28.96 -17.50
C LYS A 127 6.68 29.39 -17.57
N THR A 128 7.56 28.77 -16.76
CA THR A 128 8.98 29.11 -16.70
C THR A 128 9.75 28.66 -17.96
N PHE A 129 9.40 27.51 -18.54
CA PHE A 129 10.15 26.90 -19.63
C PHE A 129 9.46 26.99 -21.00
N HIS A 130 8.32 27.69 -21.10
CA HIS A 130 7.54 27.88 -22.33
C HIS A 130 7.24 26.57 -23.08
N LEU A 131 7.01 25.48 -22.35
CA LEU A 131 6.72 24.18 -22.93
C LEU A 131 5.26 24.10 -23.38
N ARG A 132 5.01 23.52 -24.55
CA ARG A 132 3.66 23.15 -24.99
C ARG A 132 3.27 21.84 -24.32
N LEU A 133 2.98 21.94 -23.02
CA LEU A 133 2.58 20.84 -22.15
C LEU A 133 1.09 20.96 -21.82
N GLU A 134 0.31 19.94 -22.17
CA GLU A 134 -1.10 19.84 -21.79
C GLU A 134 -1.28 18.80 -20.69
N GLN A 135 -1.83 19.21 -19.55
CA GLN A 135 -2.06 18.31 -18.41
C GLN A 135 -3.53 17.92 -18.32
N ARG A 136 -3.80 16.62 -18.21
CA ARG A 136 -5.14 16.07 -18.02
C ARG A 136 -5.13 15.06 -16.88
N SER A 137 -6.31 14.81 -16.33
CA SER A 137 -6.51 13.75 -15.33
C SER A 137 -7.66 12.86 -15.76
N TYR A 138 -7.67 11.63 -15.27
CA TYR A 138 -8.78 10.70 -15.52
C TYR A 138 -9.18 9.93 -14.27
N VAL A 139 -10.43 9.47 -14.23
CA VAL A 139 -10.93 8.58 -13.16
C VAL A 139 -11.36 7.21 -13.70
N THR A 140 -11.93 7.16 -14.90
CA THR A 140 -12.41 5.93 -15.54
C THR A 140 -11.63 5.64 -16.82
N GLU A 141 -11.73 4.41 -17.33
CA GLU A 141 -11.11 4.05 -18.60
C GLU A 141 -11.73 4.80 -19.80
N GLU A 142 -13.05 5.00 -19.77
CA GLU A 142 -13.77 5.76 -20.79
C GLU A 142 -13.30 7.22 -20.82
N ASP A 143 -13.17 7.84 -19.65
CA ASP A 143 -12.62 9.18 -19.48
C ASP A 143 -11.18 9.24 -20.00
N ALA A 144 -10.31 8.29 -19.62
CA ALA A 144 -8.95 8.21 -20.14
C ALA A 144 -8.88 8.16 -21.67
N ARG A 145 -9.76 7.38 -22.30
CA ARG A 145 -9.85 7.29 -23.77
C ARG A 145 -10.32 8.62 -24.38
N GLY A 146 -11.28 9.29 -23.76
CA GLY A 146 -11.69 10.65 -24.12
C GLY A 146 -10.53 11.65 -24.07
N GLN A 147 -9.79 11.68 -22.95
CA GLN A 147 -8.63 12.56 -22.77
C GLN A 147 -7.57 12.34 -23.86
N ILE A 148 -7.26 11.09 -24.18
CA ILE A 148 -6.29 10.73 -25.24
C ILE A 148 -6.74 11.20 -26.63
N ASN A 149 -8.03 11.02 -26.95
CA ASN A 149 -8.58 11.44 -28.24
C ASN A 149 -8.54 12.96 -28.42
N GLU A 150 -8.87 13.71 -27.37
CA GLU A 150 -8.80 15.17 -27.40
C GLU A 150 -7.35 15.68 -27.52
N LEU A 151 -6.40 15.07 -26.80
CA LEU A 151 -4.98 15.41 -26.95
C LEU A 151 -4.52 15.21 -28.40
N LYS A 152 -4.89 14.09 -29.02
CA LYS A 152 -4.59 13.81 -30.43
C LYS A 152 -5.20 14.87 -31.36
N ALA A 153 -6.46 15.24 -31.14
CA ALA A 153 -7.14 16.27 -31.92
C ALA A 153 -6.46 17.65 -31.80
N ASN A 154 -5.87 17.94 -30.63
CA ASN A 154 -5.10 19.16 -30.37
C ASN A 154 -3.66 19.14 -30.95
N GLY A 155 -3.27 18.06 -31.63
CA GLY A 155 -1.94 17.92 -32.22
C GLY A 155 -0.85 17.59 -31.20
N ILE A 156 -1.19 16.92 -30.10
CA ILE A 156 -0.21 16.33 -29.20
C ILE A 156 0.40 15.10 -29.87
N GLU A 157 1.72 15.01 -29.85
CA GLU A 157 2.47 13.95 -30.54
C GLU A 157 3.03 12.91 -29.56
N ALA A 158 3.28 13.30 -28.31
CA ALA A 158 3.73 12.40 -27.26
C ALA A 158 2.90 12.55 -25.98
N VAL A 159 2.60 11.42 -25.33
CA VAL A 159 1.84 11.37 -24.08
C VAL A 159 2.64 10.68 -22.99
N VAL A 160 2.76 11.33 -21.84
CA VAL A 160 3.33 10.79 -20.60
C VAL A 160 2.21 10.27 -19.70
N GLY A 161 2.31 9.03 -19.22
CA GLY A 161 1.34 8.49 -18.28
C GLY A 161 1.66 7.09 -17.75
N ALA A 162 0.73 6.56 -16.94
CA ALA A 162 0.77 5.18 -16.46
C ALA A 162 0.33 4.20 -17.56
N GLY A 163 0.33 2.89 -17.27
CA GLY A 163 0.11 1.82 -18.26
C GLY A 163 -1.10 2.04 -19.18
N LEU A 164 -2.29 2.26 -18.61
CA LEU A 164 -3.50 2.51 -19.40
C LEU A 164 -3.34 3.68 -20.39
N ILE A 165 -2.77 4.79 -19.93
CA ILE A 165 -2.57 5.99 -20.76
C ILE A 165 -1.57 5.71 -21.88
N THR A 166 -0.50 4.98 -21.58
CA THR A 166 0.49 4.65 -22.60
C THR A 166 -0.08 3.71 -23.66
N ASP A 167 -0.88 2.73 -23.26
CA ASP A 167 -1.49 1.78 -24.19
C ASP A 167 -2.49 2.50 -25.11
N LEU A 168 -3.36 3.34 -24.55
CA LEU A 168 -4.31 4.16 -25.32
C LEU A 168 -3.61 5.16 -26.26
N ALA A 169 -2.51 5.78 -25.83
CA ALA A 169 -1.75 6.69 -26.67
C ALA A 169 -1.12 5.98 -27.88
N GLU A 170 -0.60 4.77 -27.69
CA GLU A 170 -0.08 3.94 -28.78
C GLU A 170 -1.16 3.46 -29.74
N GLU A 171 -2.32 3.02 -29.22
CA GLU A 171 -3.50 2.72 -30.04
C GLU A 171 -3.92 3.92 -30.90
N ALA A 172 -3.78 5.13 -30.35
CA ALA A 172 -4.07 6.37 -31.05
C ALA A 172 -2.93 6.83 -31.99
N GLY A 173 -1.81 6.11 -32.08
CA GLY A 173 -0.67 6.45 -32.93
C GLY A 173 0.21 7.58 -32.41
N MET A 174 0.12 7.91 -31.12
CA MET A 174 0.99 8.87 -30.45
C MET A 174 2.18 8.16 -29.80
N THR A 175 3.26 8.91 -29.57
CA THR A 175 4.41 8.40 -28.82
C THR A 175 4.05 8.24 -27.35
N ALA A 176 4.07 7.02 -26.82
CA ALA A 176 3.76 6.79 -25.41
C ALA A 176 5.01 6.69 -24.53
N ILE A 177 5.03 7.48 -23.46
CA ILE A 177 6.13 7.54 -22.50
C ILE A 177 5.60 7.14 -21.13
N PHE A 178 6.18 6.06 -20.61
CA PHE A 178 5.81 5.55 -19.31
C PHE A 178 6.36 6.45 -18.19
N ILE A 179 5.50 6.82 -17.25
CA ILE A 179 5.79 7.83 -16.23
C ILE A 179 6.67 7.31 -15.09
N TYR A 180 6.67 6.00 -14.79
CA TYR A 180 7.41 5.49 -13.62
C TYR A 180 8.85 5.14 -13.98
N SER A 181 9.81 5.66 -13.21
CA SER A 181 11.20 5.25 -13.32
C SER A 181 11.50 4.00 -12.48
N ALA A 182 12.60 3.33 -12.82
CA ALA A 182 13.16 2.25 -12.00
C ALA A 182 13.45 2.70 -10.56
N ALA A 183 13.83 3.96 -10.33
CA ALA A 183 14.15 4.47 -9.01
C ALA A 183 12.92 4.52 -8.10
N THR A 184 11.79 4.99 -8.63
CA THR A 184 10.53 5.07 -7.88
C THR A 184 9.95 3.69 -7.57
N VAL A 185 10.12 2.73 -8.49
CA VAL A 185 9.76 1.33 -8.21
C VAL A 185 10.66 0.73 -7.14
N ARG A 186 11.99 0.93 -7.20
CA ARG A 186 12.92 0.51 -6.15
C ARG A 186 12.55 1.08 -4.79
N GLN A 187 12.21 2.36 -4.74
CA GLN A 187 11.79 3.00 -3.48
C GLN A 187 10.54 2.31 -2.90
N ALA A 188 9.56 1.96 -3.74
CA ALA A 188 8.37 1.25 -3.26
C ALA A 188 8.69 -0.14 -2.68
N PHE A 189 9.69 -0.84 -3.22
CA PHE A 189 10.18 -2.10 -2.62
C PHE A 189 10.84 -1.86 -1.27
N HIS A 190 11.68 -0.82 -1.13
CA HIS A 190 12.24 -0.44 0.16
C HIS A 190 11.13 -0.08 1.18
N ASP A 191 10.15 0.72 0.77
CA ASP A 191 9.02 1.11 1.62
C ASP A 191 8.21 -0.12 2.08
N ALA A 192 7.99 -1.09 1.20
CA ALA A 192 7.32 -2.35 1.55
C ALA A 192 8.15 -3.18 2.55
N LEU A 193 9.46 -3.29 2.34
CA LEU A 193 10.35 -3.99 3.28
C LEU A 193 10.39 -3.32 4.66
N ASP A 194 10.45 -1.99 4.70
CA ASP A 194 10.49 -1.25 5.96
C ASP A 194 9.15 -1.32 6.69
N MET A 195 8.03 -1.20 5.97
CA MET A 195 6.69 -1.40 6.54
C MET A 195 6.55 -2.80 7.14
N THR A 196 6.93 -3.85 6.40
CA THR A 196 6.81 -5.24 6.89
C THR A 196 7.71 -5.51 8.09
N ARG A 197 8.90 -4.89 8.17
CA ARG A 197 9.77 -4.93 9.36
C ARG A 197 9.13 -4.24 10.56
N LEU A 198 8.51 -3.08 10.38
CA LEU A 198 7.83 -2.35 11.46
C LEU A 198 6.63 -3.13 12.00
N THR A 199 5.80 -3.68 11.12
CA THR A 199 4.66 -4.53 11.52
C THR A 199 5.13 -5.80 12.22
N ARG A 200 6.28 -6.36 11.82
CA ARG A 200 6.88 -7.49 12.52
C ARG A 200 7.47 -7.10 13.87
N ARG A 201 8.15 -5.96 13.99
CA ARG A 201 8.67 -5.46 15.28
C ARG A 201 7.56 -5.20 16.28
N GLN A 202 6.44 -4.61 15.86
CA GLN A 202 5.24 -4.48 16.70
C GLN A 202 4.66 -5.84 17.13
N ARG A 203 4.83 -6.89 16.31
CA ARG A 203 4.53 -8.28 16.69
C ARG A 203 5.61 -8.95 17.54
N VAL A 204 6.83 -8.42 17.60
CA VAL A 204 7.95 -8.95 18.43
C VAL A 204 8.00 -8.26 19.79
N ASP A 205 7.59 -6.99 19.89
CA ASP A 205 7.32 -6.31 21.17
C ASP A 205 6.05 -6.86 21.88
N TYR A 206 5.27 -7.70 21.18
CA TYR A 206 4.31 -8.63 21.78
C TYR A 206 4.74 -10.07 21.48
N PRO A 207 5.70 -10.64 22.24
CA PRO A 207 6.26 -11.95 21.95
C PRO A 207 5.18 -13.03 22.06
N SER A 208 4.67 -13.46 20.91
CA SER A 208 3.93 -14.70 20.79
C SER A 208 4.93 -15.85 20.77
N GLY A 209 5.19 -16.44 21.95
CA GLY A 209 5.62 -17.83 22.05
C GLY A 209 7.02 -18.10 22.61
N LYS A 210 7.24 -17.81 23.89
CA LYS A 210 7.89 -18.74 24.84
C LYS A 210 7.65 -18.23 26.26
N GLY A 211 6.63 -18.78 26.90
CA GLY A 211 6.41 -18.72 28.35
C GLY A 211 6.52 -17.34 29.00
N LEU A 212 5.52 -16.49 28.82
CA LEU A 212 5.01 -15.56 29.84
C LEU A 212 3.64 -15.05 29.35
N GLN A 213 2.60 -15.79 29.71
CA GLN A 213 1.28 -15.20 29.86
C GLN A 213 1.39 -14.10 30.92
N THR A 214 1.33 -12.85 30.50
CA THR A 214 0.59 -11.87 31.28
C THR A 214 -0.68 -11.58 30.52
N ARG A 215 -1.56 -12.59 30.51
CA ARG A 215 -2.97 -12.41 30.26
C ARG A 215 -3.47 -11.56 31.41
N TYR A 216 -3.68 -10.26 31.18
CA TYR A 216 -4.32 -9.42 32.18
C TYR A 216 -5.82 -9.73 32.15
N GLU A 217 -6.24 -10.74 32.91
CA GLU A 217 -7.64 -11.07 33.12
C GLU A 217 -8.31 -9.97 33.97
N LEU A 218 -9.65 -9.99 34.05
CA LEU A 218 -10.38 -9.09 34.96
C LEU A 218 -9.86 -9.17 36.41
N GLY A 219 -9.22 -10.29 36.77
CA GLY A 219 -8.56 -10.54 38.05
C GLY A 219 -7.24 -9.79 38.27
N ASP A 220 -6.59 -9.29 37.22
CA ASP A 220 -5.35 -8.53 37.32
C ASP A 220 -5.57 -7.05 37.61
N ILE A 221 -6.82 -6.58 37.52
CA ILE A 221 -7.25 -5.31 38.12
C ILE A 221 -7.26 -5.52 39.64
N ARG A 222 -6.16 -5.16 40.32
CA ARG A 222 -6.01 -5.33 41.78
C ARG A 222 -6.69 -4.22 42.56
N GLY A 223 -7.43 -4.59 43.60
CA GLY A 223 -8.13 -3.66 44.51
C GLY A 223 -9.46 -4.23 44.98
N GLN A 224 -9.75 -4.11 46.27
CA GLN A 224 -10.97 -4.62 46.90
C GLN A 224 -11.91 -3.50 47.35
N SER A 225 -11.62 -2.25 46.98
CA SER A 225 -12.49 -1.14 47.34
C SER A 225 -13.82 -1.22 46.57
N PRO A 226 -14.91 -0.66 47.11
CA PRO A 226 -16.20 -0.60 46.43
C PRO A 226 -16.12 0.02 45.02
N GLN A 227 -15.25 1.01 44.84
CA GLN A 227 -15.01 1.68 43.56
C GLN A 227 -14.37 0.74 42.52
N MET A 228 -13.44 -0.12 42.95
CA MET A 228 -12.80 -1.10 42.06
C MET A 228 -13.76 -2.23 41.66
N GLU A 229 -14.70 -2.59 42.55
CA GLU A 229 -15.75 -3.54 42.22
C GLU A 229 -16.76 -2.97 41.22
N GLN A 230 -17.17 -1.71 41.40
CA GLN A 230 -17.99 -0.98 40.41
C GLN A 230 -17.28 -0.92 39.05
N LEU A 231 -15.98 -0.61 39.01
CA LEU A 231 -15.20 -0.60 37.78
C LEU A 231 -15.27 -1.94 37.02
N ARG A 232 -15.11 -3.07 37.73
CA ARG A 232 -15.21 -4.42 37.11
C ARG A 232 -16.61 -4.69 36.54
N GLN A 233 -17.66 -4.26 37.24
CA GLN A 233 -19.04 -4.40 36.76
C GLN A 233 -19.27 -3.55 35.50
N THR A 234 -18.79 -2.31 35.49
CA THR A 234 -18.87 -1.38 34.36
C THR A 234 -18.15 -1.93 33.13
N ILE A 235 -16.92 -2.46 33.30
CA ILE A 235 -16.16 -3.13 32.25
C ILE A 235 -16.97 -4.31 31.67
N THR A 236 -17.54 -5.15 32.53
CA THR A 236 -18.33 -6.31 32.11
C THR A 236 -19.60 -5.92 31.36
N LEU A 237 -20.21 -4.79 31.70
CA LEU A 237 -21.40 -4.26 31.05
C LEU A 237 -21.06 -3.75 29.64
N TYR A 238 -20.05 -2.88 29.52
CA TYR A 238 -19.68 -2.28 28.24
C TYR A 238 -19.05 -3.28 27.27
N ALA A 239 -18.35 -4.31 27.78
CA ALA A 239 -17.82 -5.41 26.97
C ALA A 239 -18.90 -6.24 26.24
N ARG A 240 -20.20 -6.02 26.50
CA ARG A 240 -21.30 -6.68 25.78
C ARG A 240 -21.70 -5.94 24.50
N SER A 241 -21.28 -4.70 24.32
CA SER A 241 -21.66 -3.84 23.20
C SER A 241 -20.55 -3.76 22.15
N ARG A 242 -20.93 -3.50 20.90
CA ARG A 242 -20.02 -3.13 19.79
C ARG A 242 -19.78 -1.62 19.69
N ALA A 243 -20.36 -0.83 20.60
CA ALA A 243 -20.19 0.62 20.61
C ALA A 243 -18.76 1.03 21.02
N ALA A 244 -18.29 2.17 20.50
CA ALA A 244 -17.04 2.76 20.95
C ALA A 244 -17.15 3.19 22.43
N VAL A 245 -16.14 2.83 23.23
CA VAL A 245 -16.08 3.16 24.66
C VAL A 245 -14.93 4.13 24.91
N LEU A 246 -15.23 5.28 25.52
CA LEU A 246 -14.23 6.25 25.95
C LEU A 246 -13.88 6.01 27.43
N ILE A 247 -12.60 5.81 27.72
CA ILE A 247 -12.09 5.60 29.08
C ILE A 247 -11.34 6.86 29.52
N GLN A 248 -11.80 7.48 30.61
CA GLN A 248 -11.24 8.72 31.15
C GLN A 248 -10.64 8.49 32.54
N GLY A 249 -9.68 9.35 32.90
CA GLY A 249 -8.95 9.28 34.17
C GLY A 249 -7.55 9.88 34.06
N GLU A 250 -6.91 10.13 35.20
CA GLU A 250 -5.57 10.73 35.27
C GLU A 250 -4.48 9.79 34.74
N THR A 251 -3.34 10.34 34.30
CA THR A 251 -2.22 9.54 33.81
C THR A 251 -1.70 8.60 34.90
N GLY A 252 -1.48 7.32 34.57
CA GLY A 252 -1.03 6.31 35.54
C GLY A 252 -2.12 5.57 36.31
N THR A 253 -3.41 5.90 36.12
CA THR A 253 -4.54 5.24 36.81
C THR A 253 -4.97 3.88 36.23
N GLY A 254 -4.16 3.28 35.33
CA GLY A 254 -4.45 1.96 34.78
C GLY A 254 -5.58 1.93 33.73
N LYS A 255 -5.88 3.05 33.06
CA LYS A 255 -6.87 3.12 31.96
C LYS A 255 -6.64 2.10 30.85
N GLU A 256 -5.38 1.75 30.60
CA GLU A 256 -4.98 0.74 29.62
C GLU A 256 -5.42 -0.67 30.04
N LEU A 257 -5.34 -0.99 31.33
CA LEU A 257 -5.83 -2.26 31.87
C LEU A 257 -7.35 -2.37 31.73
N ALA A 258 -8.08 -1.27 31.96
CA ALA A 258 -9.52 -1.23 31.75
C ALA A 258 -9.89 -1.42 30.27
N ALA A 259 -9.16 -0.78 29.34
CA ALA A 259 -9.37 -0.94 27.90
C ALA A 259 -9.16 -2.39 27.45
N GLN A 260 -8.07 -3.01 27.90
CA GLN A 260 -7.73 -4.40 27.57
C GLN A 260 -8.76 -5.38 28.15
N ALA A 261 -9.22 -5.15 29.38
CA ALA A 261 -10.24 -5.98 30.03
C ALA A 261 -11.59 -5.94 29.29
N ILE A 262 -12.00 -4.77 28.78
CA ILE A 262 -13.22 -4.64 27.94
C ILE A 262 -13.05 -5.46 26.66
N HIS A 263 -11.92 -5.30 25.98
CA HIS A 263 -11.64 -5.99 24.72
C HIS A 263 -11.61 -7.52 24.90
N GLN A 264 -10.93 -8.03 25.92
CA GLN A 264 -10.86 -9.47 26.18
C GLN A 264 -12.23 -10.05 26.55
N THR A 265 -13.00 -9.36 27.40
CA THR A 265 -14.34 -9.83 27.83
C THR A 265 -15.32 -9.89 26.66
N PHE A 266 -15.20 -8.98 25.68
CA PHE A 266 -15.97 -9.03 24.43
C PHE A 266 -15.60 -10.26 23.58
N PHE A 267 -14.29 -10.52 23.39
CA PHE A 267 -13.80 -11.63 22.56
C PHE A 267 -14.00 -13.01 23.19
N HIS A 268 -13.84 -13.16 24.51
CA HIS A 268 -14.15 -14.44 25.20
C HIS A 268 -15.62 -14.82 25.14
N ARG A 269 -16.53 -13.87 24.87
CA ARG A 269 -17.97 -14.11 24.78
C ARG A 269 -18.49 -14.33 23.36
N GLN A 270 -17.70 -14.08 22.32
CA GLN A 270 -18.04 -14.41 20.94
C GLN A 270 -17.20 -15.60 20.46
N PRO A 271 -17.60 -16.86 20.77
CA PRO A 271 -17.06 -17.99 20.05
C PRO A 271 -17.58 -17.91 18.61
N HIS A 272 -16.66 -18.10 17.66
CA HIS A 272 -16.88 -18.26 16.22
C HIS A 272 -18.34 -18.37 15.77
N ARG A 273 -18.84 -17.32 15.12
CA ARG A 273 -19.97 -17.38 14.19
C ARG A 273 -19.59 -16.66 12.91
#